data_AF-A0A6A9QEY5-F1
#
_entry.id   AF-A0A6A9QEY5-F1
#
_cell.length_a   1.000
_cell.length_b   1.000
_cell.length_c   1.000
_cell.angle_alpha   90.00
_cell.angle_beta   90.00
_cell.angle_gamma   90.00
#
_symmetry.space_group_name_H-M   'P 1'
#
loop_
_entity.id
_entity.type
_entity.pdbx_description
1 polymer ?
#
loop_
_entity_poly.entity_id
_entity_poly.type
_entity_poly.pdbx_seq_one_letter_code
_entity_poly.pdbx_strand_id
1 'polypeptide(L)'
;MPWISAKGSDKIVYNQCLKLEQGKILRVESFKGDRWIEIKRKKEDEFEITEKGYNNTTYVVSSKELKTLLKRLFEIEFPRSHQVRISVTS
;
A
#
# COMPACT_ATOMS: atom_id res chain seq x y z
N MET A 1 -10.66 12.50 -3.80
CA MET A 1 -9.98 11.48 -2.98
C MET A 1 -9.17 12.19 -1.90
N PRO A 2 -9.29 11.80 -0.62
CA PRO A 2 -8.63 12.53 0.46
C PRO A 2 -7.12 12.23 0.52
N TRP A 3 -6.33 13.27 0.72
CA TRP A 3 -4.95 13.16 1.15
C TRP A 3 -4.94 12.82 2.64
N ILE A 4 -4.26 11.75 3.01
CA ILE A 4 -4.13 11.33 4.41
C ILE A 4 -2.70 11.50 4.90
N SER A 5 -2.55 11.76 6.20
CA SER A 5 -1.22 11.86 6.81
C SER A 5 -0.47 10.54 6.69
N ALA A 6 0.72 10.54 6.10
CA ALA A 6 1.52 9.33 5.90
C ALA A 6 1.79 8.60 7.23
N LYS A 7 1.90 9.37 8.32
CA LYS A 7 2.07 8.83 9.67
C LYS A 7 0.79 8.12 10.13
N GLY A 8 0.85 6.80 10.28
CA GLY A 8 -0.30 5.97 10.65
C GLY A 8 -1.19 5.54 9.47
N SER A 9 -0.84 5.95 8.25
CA SER A 9 -1.53 5.50 7.02
C SER A 9 -1.42 4.00 6.81
N ASP A 10 -0.35 3.37 7.28
CA ASP A 10 -0.10 1.93 7.21
C ASP A 10 -1.29 1.12 7.77
N LYS A 11 -1.86 1.56 8.91
CA LYS A 11 -3.03 0.91 9.53
C LYS A 11 -4.30 1.09 8.69
N ILE A 12 -4.49 2.27 8.11
CA ILE A 12 -5.67 2.58 7.29
C ILE A 12 -5.63 1.71 6.02
N VAL A 13 -4.47 1.68 5.36
CA VAL A 13 -4.23 0.87 4.15
C VAL A 13 -4.40 -0.61 4.45
N TYR A 14 -3.84 -1.10 5.56
CA TYR A 14 -4.02 -2.49 5.99
C TYR A 14 -5.50 -2.85 6.15
N ASN A 15 -6.26 -2.03 6.88
CA ASN A 15 -7.70 -2.27 7.07
C ASN A 15 -8.50 -2.20 5.75
N GLN A 16 -8.10 -1.35 4.82
CA GLN A 16 -8.73 -1.29 3.50
C GLN A 16 -8.38 -2.51 2.64
N CYS A 17 -7.16 -3.03 2.72
CA CYS A 17 -6.76 -4.26 2.03
C CYS A 17 -7.58 -5.47 2.50
N LEU A 18 -7.85 -5.58 3.80
CA LEU A 18 -8.70 -6.66 4.35
C LEU A 18 -10.15 -6.60 3.84
N LYS A 19 -10.67 -5.38 3.61
CA LYS A 19 -12.02 -5.13 3.07
C LYS A 19 -12.07 -5.15 1.54
N LEU A 20 -10.92 -5.24 0.87
CA LEU A 20 -10.84 -5.19 -0.58
C LEU A 20 -11.42 -6.47 -1.16
N GLU A 21 -12.25 -6.38 -2.18
CA GLU A 21 -12.73 -7.57 -2.89
C GLU A 21 -11.57 -8.21 -3.70
N GLN A 22 -11.67 -9.52 -3.94
CA GLN A 22 -10.68 -10.23 -4.75
C GLN A 22 -10.59 -9.60 -6.15
N GLY A 23 -9.37 -9.42 -6.66
CA GLY A 23 -9.12 -8.81 -7.96
C GLY A 23 -8.96 -7.29 -7.94
N LYS A 24 -9.50 -6.60 -6.93
CA LYS A 24 -9.31 -5.15 -6.77
C LYS A 24 -7.88 -4.80 -6.35
N ILE A 25 -7.49 -3.57 -6.67
CA ILE A 25 -6.17 -3.02 -6.42
C ILE A 25 -6.30 -1.75 -5.59
N LEU A 26 -5.54 -1.67 -4.51
CA LEU A 26 -5.41 -0.47 -3.70
C LEU A 26 -4.05 0.16 -4.01
N ARG A 27 -4.06 1.38 -4.52
CA ARG A 27 -2.87 2.16 -4.85
C ARG A 27 -2.66 3.26 -3.82
N VAL A 28 -1.46 3.36 -3.31
CA VAL A 28 -0.99 4.43 -2.45
C VAL A 28 0.08 5.20 -3.20
N GLU A 29 -0.11 6.49 -3.42
CA GLU A 29 0.85 7.36 -4.11
C GLU A 29 1.38 8.46 -3.18
N SER A 30 2.64 8.84 -3.37
CA SER A 30 3.22 10.01 -2.69
C SER A 30 2.55 11.30 -3.17
N PHE A 31 2.66 12.37 -2.38
CA PHE A 31 2.19 13.69 -2.79
C PHE A 31 2.71 14.18 -4.14
N LYS A 32 3.97 13.86 -4.46
CA LYS A 32 4.61 14.26 -5.71
C LYS A 32 4.30 13.30 -6.87
N GLY A 33 3.76 12.10 -6.57
CA GLY A 33 3.36 11.10 -7.56
C GLY A 33 4.51 10.32 -8.20
N ASP A 34 5.77 10.57 -7.80
CA ASP A 34 6.94 9.84 -8.31
C ASP A 34 7.11 8.46 -7.69
N ARG A 35 6.41 8.18 -6.57
CA ARG A 35 6.50 6.94 -5.80
C ARG A 35 5.12 6.42 -5.48
N TRP A 36 4.93 5.11 -5.61
CA TRP A 36 3.68 4.48 -5.27
C TRP A 36 3.85 3.01 -4.86
N ILE A 37 2.84 2.52 -4.14
CA ILE A 37 2.69 1.12 -3.76
C ILE A 37 1.31 0.66 -4.24
N GLU A 38 1.25 -0.45 -4.96
CA GLU A 38 0.01 -1.10 -5.36
C GLU A 38 -0.15 -2.41 -4.62
N ILE A 39 -1.30 -2.59 -3.96
CA ILE A 39 -1.67 -3.81 -3.25
C ILE A 39 -2.86 -4.45 -3.95
N LYS A 40 -2.66 -5.62 -4.54
CA LYS A 40 -3.68 -6.42 -5.20
C LYS A 40 -4.07 -7.61 -4.33
N ARG A 41 -5.37 -7.79 -4.09
CA ARG A 41 -5.87 -8.98 -3.40
C ARG A 41 -6.00 -10.13 -4.41
N LYS A 42 -5.08 -11.09 -4.36
CA LYS A 42 -5.06 -12.26 -5.26
C LYS A 42 -6.05 -13.32 -4.81
N LYS A 43 -6.07 -13.63 -3.52
CA LYS A 43 -6.97 -14.61 -2.88
C LYS A 43 -7.44 -14.09 -1.52
N GLU A 44 -8.17 -14.91 -0.78
CA GLU A 44 -8.68 -14.55 0.55
C GLU A 44 -7.55 -14.12 1.52
N ASP A 45 -6.44 -14.87 1.53
CA ASP A 45 -5.29 -14.62 2.40
C ASP A 45 -3.99 -14.26 1.64
N GLU A 46 -4.06 -14.04 0.33
CA GLU A 46 -2.87 -13.79 -0.52
C GLU A 46 -2.93 -12.40 -1.15
N PHE A 47 -1.91 -11.59 -0.87
CA PHE A 47 -1.77 -10.21 -1.34
C PHE A 47 -0.50 -10.05 -2.14
N GLU A 48 -0.62 -9.43 -3.32
CA GLU A 48 0.51 -9.04 -4.15
C GLU A 48 0.76 -7.54 -3.97
N ILE A 49 1.95 -7.16 -3.56
CA ILE A 49 2.33 -5.78 -3.29
C ILE A 49 3.45 -5.42 -4.23
N THR A 50 3.23 -4.40 -5.06
CA THR A 50 4.25 -3.86 -5.96
C THR A 50 4.63 -2.48 -5.47
N GLU A 51 5.90 -2.29 -5.11
CA GLU A 51 6.47 -0.96 -4.84
C GLU A 51 7.14 -0.42 -6.11
N LYS A 52 6.97 0.87 -6.36
CA LYS A 52 7.67 1.59 -7.41
C LYS A 52 8.13 2.95 -6.89
N GLY A 53 9.43 3.11 -6.74
CA GLY A 53 10.03 4.35 -6.28
C GLY A 53 11.48 4.15 -5.86
N TYR A 54 11.71 3.99 -4.56
CA TYR A 54 13.02 3.66 -4.00
C TYR A 54 13.44 2.26 -4.43
N ASN A 55 12.55 1.29 -4.24
CA ASN A 55 12.67 -0.06 -4.75
C ASN A 55 11.62 -0.28 -5.85
N ASN A 56 11.88 -1.23 -6.75
CA ASN A 56 10.97 -1.63 -7.83
C ASN A 56 10.75 -3.14 -7.76
N THR A 57 10.15 -3.56 -6.66
CA THR A 57 10.02 -4.98 -6.31
C THR A 57 8.56 -5.36 -6.11
N THR A 58 8.24 -6.61 -6.41
CA THR A 58 6.94 -7.20 -6.13
C THR A 58 7.08 -8.28 -5.07
N TYR A 59 6.20 -8.24 -4.07
CA TYR A 59 6.11 -9.20 -2.99
C TYR A 59 4.77 -9.91 -3.05
N VAL A 60 4.76 -11.20 -2.72
CA VAL A 60 3.52 -11.96 -2.49
C VAL A 60 3.55 -12.40 -1.03
N VAL A 61 2.58 -11.95 -0.25
CA VAL A 61 2.55 -12.15 1.20
C VAL A 61 1.16 -12.52 1.69
N SER A 62 1.14 -13.17 2.86
CA SER A 62 -0.10 -13.45 3.59
C SER A 62 -0.68 -12.21 4.29
N SER A 63 -1.94 -12.28 4.74
CA SER A 63 -2.57 -11.21 5.53
C SER A 63 -1.76 -10.84 6.79
N LYS A 64 -1.11 -11.83 7.43
CA LYS A 64 -0.30 -11.65 8.63
C LYS A 64 0.97 -10.85 8.35
N GLU A 65 1.62 -11.14 7.23
CA GLU A 65 2.88 -10.50 6.82
C GLU A 65 2.66 -9.12 6.19
N LEU A 66 1.51 -8.91 5.55
CA LEU A 66 1.09 -7.65 4.93
C LEU A 66 1.27 -6.46 5.88
N LYS A 67 0.87 -6.59 7.15
CA LYS A 67 0.96 -5.50 8.14
C LYS A 67 2.40 -5.07 8.38
N THR A 68 3.30 -6.03 8.59
CA THR A 68 4.72 -5.76 8.86
C THR A 68 5.41 -5.21 7.61
N LEU A 69 5.10 -5.78 6.44
CA LEU A 69 5.65 -5.32 5.17
C LEU A 69 5.20 -3.91 4.84
N LEU A 70 3.90 -3.59 4.96
CA LEU A 70 3.39 -2.22 4.74
C LEU A 70 4.10 -1.21 5.63
N LYS A 71 4.30 -1.50 6.92
CA LYS A 71 5.02 -0.59 7.81
C LYS A 71 6.43 -0.30 7.30
N ARG A 72 7.18 -1.35 6.95
CA ARG A 72 8.54 -1.24 6.38
C ARG A 72 8.54 -0.46 5.06
N LEU A 73 7.61 -0.76 4.15
CA LEU A 73 7.51 -0.09 2.86
C LEU A 73 7.19 1.39 3.03
N PHE A 74 6.30 1.76 3.96
CA PHE A 74 6.01 3.16 4.23
C PHE A 74 7.22 3.91 4.81
N GLU A 75 8.01 3.26 5.67
CA GLU A 75 9.25 3.84 6.21
C GLU A 75 10.33 4.03 5.14
N ILE A 76 10.44 3.10 4.18
CA ILE A 76 11.46 3.15 3.12
C ILE A 76 11.04 4.05 1.96
N GLU A 77 9.81 3.92 1.48
CA GLU A 77 9.31 4.57 0.27
C GLU A 77 8.82 6.00 0.56
N PHE A 78 8.26 6.22 1.75
CA PHE A 78 7.69 7.51 2.18
C PHE A 78 8.34 8.11 3.45
N PRO A 79 9.68 8.08 3.65
CA PRO A 79 10.34 8.48 4.90
C PRO A 79 10.09 9.93 5.31
N ARG A 80 9.82 10.81 4.33
CA ARG A 80 9.58 12.26 4.54
C ARG A 80 8.26 12.75 3.95
N SER A 81 7.42 11.86 3.44
CA SER A 81 6.12 12.27 2.92
C SER A 81 5.23 12.59 4.11
N HIS A 82 4.68 13.80 4.15
CA HIS A 82 3.68 14.15 5.16
C HIS A 82 2.30 13.62 4.81
N GLN A 83 2.02 13.48 3.51
CA GLN A 83 0.74 13.04 2.99
C GLN A 83 0.90 12.01 1.88
N VAL A 84 -0.01 11.04 1.84
CA VAL A 84 -0.18 10.08 0.76
C VAL A 84 -1.62 10.11 0.27
N ARG A 85 -1.82 9.71 -0.97
CA ARG A 85 -3.16 9.54 -1.54
C ARG A 85 -3.44 8.06 -1.71
N ILE A 86 -4.64 7.65 -1.30
CA ILE A 86 -5.13 6.30 -1.51
C ILE A 86 -6.20 6.31 -2.59
N SER A 87 -6.06 5.37 -3.54
CA SER A 87 -6.97 5.17 -4.65
C SER A 87 -7.28 3.67 -4.79
N VAL A 88 -8.55 3.30 -4.91
CA VAL A 88 -8.93 1.92 -5.25
C VAL A 88 -9.23 1.86 -6.75
N THR A 89 -8.65 0.88 -7.43
CA THR A 89 -8.85 0.59 -8.85
C THR A 89 -9.38 -0.84 -9.00
N SER A 90 -10.29 -1.05 -9.95
CA SER A 90 -10.80 -2.37 -10.35
C SER A 90 -9.97 -2.94 -11.50
#